data_AF-A0A3B8H8K3-F1
#
_entry.id   AF-A0A3B8H8K3-F1
#
_cell.length_a   1.000
_cell.length_b   1.000
_cell.length_c   1.000
_cell.angle_alpha   90.00
_cell.angle_beta   90.00
_cell.angle_gamma   90.00
#
_symmetry.space_group_name_H-M   'P 1'
#
loop_
_entity.id
_entity.type
_entity.pdbx_description
1 polymer ?
#
loop_
_entity_poly.entity_id
_entity_poly.type
_entity_poly.pdbx_seq_one_letter_code
_entity_poly.pdbx_strand_id
1 'polypeptide(L)' 'MQNQGGIKGPSSLEDIGLTNVRSVWWNLSTPALYEHTLQNREGLLGHLGPLVVRTGQYTGRSPNDKYLVREPSS' A
#
# COMPACT_ATOMS: atom_id res chain seq x y z
N MET A 1 5.52 9.77 -14.72
CA MET A 1 4.61 9.58 -13.58
C MET A 1 3.20 9.91 -14.01
N GLN A 2 2.30 8.93 -14.03
CA GLN A 2 0.86 9.17 -14.21
C GLN A 2 0.22 9.29 -12.83
N ASN A 3 -0.31 10.47 -12.50
CA ASN A 3 -1.07 10.70 -11.26
C ASN A 3 -2.54 10.39 -11.53
N GLN A 4 -3.11 9.46 -10.77
CA GLN A 4 -4.51 9.08 -10.89
C GLN A 4 -5.14 8.99 -9.48
N GLY A 5 -6.43 9.30 -9.34
CA GLY A 5 -7.11 9.34 -8.04
C GLY A 5 -7.33 10.75 -7.47
N GLY A 6 -7.72 10.81 -6.19
CA GLY A 6 -8.17 12.02 -5.49
C GLY A 6 -7.05 13.00 -5.09
N ILE A 7 -7.28 13.79 -4.03
CA ILE A 7 -6.37 14.84 -3.55
C ILE A 7 -4.97 14.26 -3.29
N LYS A 8 -3.92 14.93 -3.81
CA LYS A 8 -2.51 14.58 -3.57
C LYS A 8 -2.20 14.58 -2.06
N GLY A 9 -1.37 13.65 -1.60
CA GLY A 9 -0.86 13.66 -0.23
C GLY A 9 -0.11 14.97 0.12
N PRO A 10 0.09 15.25 1.42
CA PRO A 10 0.66 16.52 1.90
C PRO A 10 2.12 16.75 1.47
N SER A 11 2.88 15.70 1.15
CA SER A 11 4.26 15.76 0.68
C SER A 11 4.42 15.16 -0.72
N SER A 12 5.43 15.61 -1.46
CA SER A 12 5.80 14.97 -2.73
C SER A 12 6.52 13.64 -2.49
N LEU A 13 6.55 12.77 -3.49
CA LEU A 13 7.25 11.48 -3.37
C LEU A 13 8.77 11.67 -3.41
N GLU A 14 9.21 12.74 -4.08
CA GLU A 14 10.59 13.16 -4.19
C GLU A 14 11.14 13.59 -2.82
N ASP A 15 10.33 14.26 -2.00
CA ASP A 15 10.71 14.70 -0.63
C ASP A 15 11.03 13.51 0.29
N ILE A 16 10.46 12.32 0.01
CA ILE A 16 10.72 11.08 0.76
C ILE A 16 11.72 10.16 0.04
N GLY A 17 12.39 10.66 -1.01
CA GLY A 17 13.45 9.94 -1.73
C GLY A 17 12.98 8.93 -2.77
N LEU A 18 11.68 8.89 -3.10
CA LEU A 18 11.16 8.00 -4.15
C LEU A 18 11.25 8.68 -5.52
N THR A 19 11.98 8.06 -6.45
CA THR A 19 12.17 8.55 -7.83
C THR A 19 11.83 7.48 -8.85
N ASN A 20 11.67 7.85 -10.12
CA ASN A 20 11.34 6.94 -11.23
C ASN A 20 10.05 6.12 -11.02
N VAL A 21 9.05 6.72 -10.39
CA VAL A 21 7.76 6.06 -10.12
C VAL A 21 6.92 6.02 -11.40
N ARG A 22 6.48 4.82 -11.80
CA ARG A 22 5.66 4.60 -13.00
C ARG A 22 4.31 5.30 -12.90
N SER A 23 3.55 4.99 -11.86
CA SER A 23 2.19 5.51 -11.61
C SER A 23 1.97 5.72 -10.13
N VAL A 24 1.17 6.73 -9.78
CA VAL A 24 0.80 7.04 -8.41
C VAL A 24 -0.71 7.15 -8.32
N TRP A 25 -1.29 6.37 -7.40
CA TRP A 25 -2.73 6.27 -7.20
C TRP A 25 -3.08 6.84 -5.83
N TRP A 26 -3.54 8.09 -5.79
CA TRP A 26 -3.83 8.78 -4.54
C TRP A 26 -5.28 8.53 -4.11
N ASN A 27 -5.48 8.11 -2.85
CA ASN A 27 -6.80 8.04 -2.22
C ASN A 27 -7.85 7.30 -3.07
N LEU A 28 -7.49 6.13 -3.60
CA LEU A 28 -8.44 5.29 -4.34
C LEU A 28 -9.64 4.92 -3.47
N SER A 29 -10.81 4.87 -4.09
CA SER A 29 -12.02 4.36 -3.45
C SER A 29 -11.91 2.86 -3.20
N THR A 30 -12.69 2.33 -2.25
CA THR A 30 -12.73 0.89 -1.98
C THR A 30 -13.01 0.06 -3.25
N PRO A 31 -13.96 0.40 -4.13
CA PRO A 31 -14.16 -0.34 -5.38
C PRO A 31 -12.93 -0.34 -6.30
N ALA A 32 -12.24 0.81 -6.44
CA ALA A 32 -11.02 0.87 -7.24
C ALA A 32 -9.89 0.01 -6.64
N LEU A 33 -9.77 -0.04 -5.31
CA LEU A 33 -8.82 -0.93 -4.63
C LEU A 33 -9.12 -2.41 -4.90
N TYR A 34 -10.41 -2.79 -4.93
CA TYR A 34 -10.85 -4.14 -5.30
C TYR A 34 -10.42 -4.48 -6.73
N GLU A 35 -10.72 -3.60 -7.68
CA GLU A 35 -10.38 -3.80 -9.11
C GLU A 35 -8.88 -3.96 -9.31
N HIS A 36 -8.07 -3.09 -8.71
CA HIS A 36 -6.61 -3.18 -8.75
C HIS A 36 -6.09 -4.52 -8.20
N THR A 37 -6.59 -4.93 -7.04
CA THR A 37 -6.15 -6.19 -6.40
C THR A 37 -6.44 -7.41 -7.30
N LEU A 38 -7.63 -7.42 -7.93
CA LEU A 38 -8.04 -8.51 -8.81
C LEU A 38 -7.26 -8.50 -10.13
N GLN A 39 -7.06 -7.34 -10.74
CA GLN A 39 -6.29 -7.19 -11.99
C GLN A 39 -4.82 -7.60 -11.80
N ASN A 40 -4.23 -7.27 -10.65
CA ASN A 40 -2.86 -7.65 -10.30
C ASN A 40 -2.72 -9.11 -9.83
N ARG A 41 -3.83 -9.85 -9.67
CA ARG A 41 -3.86 -11.22 -9.15
C ARG A 41 -3.30 -11.34 -7.73
N GLU A 42 -3.52 -10.32 -6.91
CA GLU A 42 -3.06 -10.24 -5.52
C GLU A 42 -4.10 -10.81 -4.52
N GLY A 43 -5.33 -11.05 -4.98
CA GLY A 43 -6.42 -11.61 -4.18
C GLY A 43 -7.54 -12.19 -5.02
N LEU A 44 -8.55 -12.74 -4.35
CA LEU A 44 -9.76 -13.33 -4.93
C LEU A 44 -11.00 -12.83 -4.20
N LEU A 45 -12.16 -12.88 -4.86
CA LEU A 45 -13.44 -12.63 -4.19
C LEU A 45 -13.96 -13.92 -3.54
N GLY A 46 -14.21 -13.86 -2.24
CA GLY A 46 -14.93 -14.90 -1.51
C GLY A 46 -16.44 -14.83 -1.74
N HIS A 47 -17.16 -15.86 -1.29
CA HIS A 47 -18.61 -15.83 -1.26
C HIS A 47 -19.10 -14.64 -0.43
N LEU A 48 -20.11 -13.91 -0.93
CA LEU A 48 -20.66 -12.66 -0.39
C LEU A 48 -19.78 -11.41 -0.56
N GLY A 49 -18.75 -11.50 -1.41
CA GLY A 49 -17.96 -10.34 -1.82
C GLY A 49 -16.74 -9.92 -0.98
N PRO A 50 -16.33 -10.56 0.14
CA PRO A 50 -15.09 -10.17 0.80
C PRO A 50 -13.87 -10.46 -0.08
N LEU A 51 -12.88 -9.58 -0.02
CA LEU A 51 -11.58 -9.77 -0.66
C LEU A 51 -10.70 -10.71 0.18
N VAL A 52 -10.30 -11.83 -0.40
CA VAL A 52 -9.46 -12.87 0.22
C VAL A 52 -8.05 -12.77 -0.34
N VAL A 53 -7.06 -12.63 0.55
CA VAL A 53 -5.63 -12.49 0.21
C VAL A 53 -4.79 -13.50 1.01
N ARG A 54 -3.57 -13.79 0.53
CA ARG A 54 -2.61 -14.67 1.21
C ARG A 54 -1.31 -13.91 1.48
N THR A 55 -0.92 -13.79 2.76
CA THR A 55 0.30 -13.07 3.18
C THR A 55 1.57 -13.93 3.14
N GLY A 56 1.48 -15.17 2.64
CA GLY A 56 2.61 -16.08 2.51
C GLY A 56 3.13 -16.56 3.86
N GLN A 57 4.45 -16.49 4.05
CA GLN A 57 5.11 -16.94 5.28
C GLN A 57 4.83 -16.04 6.50
N TYR A 58 4.48 -14.76 6.28
CA TYR A 58 4.27 -13.78 7.33
C TYR A 58 2.79 -13.72 7.73
N THR A 59 2.36 -14.68 8.54
CA THR A 59 0.95 -14.84 8.98
C THR A 59 0.65 -14.17 10.32
N GLY A 60 1.64 -13.50 10.93
CA GLY A 60 1.52 -12.81 12.20
C GLY A 60 2.58 -11.72 12.35
N ARG A 61 2.71 -11.16 13.56
CA ARG A 61 3.72 -10.14 13.87
C ARG A 61 5.10 -10.78 14.00
N SER A 62 6.14 -10.05 13.57
CA SER A 62 7.54 -10.37 13.89
C SER A 62 8.10 -9.36 14.89
N PRO A 63 7.89 -9.56 16.21
CA PRO A 63 8.28 -8.57 17.22
C PRO A 63 9.79 -8.32 17.28
N ASN A 64 10.60 -9.31 16.90
CA ASN A 64 12.07 -9.21 16.90
C ASN A 64 12.62 -8.35 15.76
N ASP A 65 11.84 -8.08 14.72
CA ASP A 65 12.23 -7.23 13.59
C ASP A 65 11.82 -5.76 13.79
N LYS A 66 11.28 -5.41 14.96
CA LYS A 66 10.92 -4.02 15.30
C LYS A 66 12.09 -3.31 15.96
N TYR A 67 12.54 -2.23 15.33
CA TYR A 67 13.56 -1.34 15.86
C TYR A 67 13.02 0.08 16.03
N LEU A 68 13.63 0.85 16.94
CA LEU A 68 13.41 2.29 17.06
C LEU A 68 14.74 2.99 16.78
N VAL A 69 14.71 4.05 15.96
CA VAL A 69 15.88 4.90 15.75
C VAL A 69 16.16 5.63 17.07
N ARG A 70 17.40 5.57 17.54
CA ARG A 70 17.82 6.31 18.72
C ARG A 70 18.23 7.71 18.28
N GLU A 71 17.45 8.71 18.66
CA GLU A 71 17.69 10.11 18.31
C GLU A 71 17.87 10.97 19.58
N PRO A 72 18.57 12.11 19.52
CA PRO A 72 18.70 13.00 20.67
C PRO A 72 17.36 13.56 21.20
N SER A 73 16.33 13.61 20.35
CA SER A 73 14.97 14.06 20.67
C SER A 73 14.08 12.96 21.26
N SER A 74 14.59 11.73 21.39
CA SER A 74 13.86 10.60 21.99
C SER A 74 13.71 10.73 23.51
#